data_AF-A0A0B2QQQ7-F1
#
_entry.id   AF-A0A0B2QQQ7-F1
#
_cell.length_a   1.000
_cell.length_b   1.000
_cell.length_c   1.000
_cell.angle_alpha   90.00
_cell.angle_beta   90.00
_cell.angle_gamma   90.00
#
_symmetry.space_group_name_H-M   'P 1'
#
loop_
_entity.id
_entity.type
_entity.pdbx_description
1 polymer ?
#
loop_
_entity_poly.entity_id
_entity_poly.type
_entity_poly.pdbx_seq_one_letter_code
_entity_poly.pdbx_strand_id
1 'polypeptide(L)'
;MSGSTIKKFRLLPTHDIQAVVDGGCPNLLRKAVNSAKRLRAHLQLDEGDVCGACNLRSSCDRAYVILKDFETDARTIDIVRILLFYALDPLVLSSGDKPPGREVIESSARKLLSQLIELSESPAPAPASARSKPTAQDAVGEGQSLSVTTNQLFKDAEMKKGDWMCPK
;
A
#
# COMPACT_ATOMS: atom_id res chain seq x y z
N MET A 1 12.89 15.76 -16.20
CA MET A 1 12.81 14.36 -16.67
C MET A 1 12.23 13.55 -15.53
N SER A 2 10.95 13.16 -15.65
CA SER A 2 10.21 12.46 -14.60
C SER A 2 10.78 11.04 -14.48
N GLY A 3 11.47 10.74 -13.38
CA GLY A 3 11.80 9.36 -13.04
C GLY A 3 10.50 8.63 -12.77
N SER A 4 10.05 7.80 -13.72
CA SER A 4 8.90 6.93 -13.51
C SER A 4 9.25 5.88 -12.45
N THR A 5 9.03 6.22 -11.18
CA THR A 5 8.91 5.23 -10.12
C THR A 5 7.79 4.28 -10.54
N ILE A 6 8.15 3.04 -10.88
CA ILE A 6 7.17 1.99 -11.18
C ILE A 6 6.26 1.89 -9.96
N LYS A 7 4.99 2.28 -10.12
CA LYS A 7 3.99 2.14 -9.07
C LYS A 7 3.78 0.64 -8.84
N LYS A 8 4.40 0.06 -7.80
CA LYS A 8 4.34 -1.38 -7.46
C LYS A 8 2.91 -1.95 -7.49
N PHE A 9 1.91 -1.13 -7.14
CA PHE A 9 0.49 -1.47 -7.25
C PHE A 9 0.06 -1.98 -8.65
N ARG A 10 0.59 -1.40 -9.73
CA ARG A 10 0.21 -1.77 -11.11
C ARG A 10 0.70 -3.17 -11.53
N LEU A 11 1.56 -3.79 -10.73
CA LEU A 11 2.06 -5.14 -10.95
C LEU A 11 1.17 -6.21 -10.29
N LEU A 12 0.19 -5.80 -9.48
CA LEU A 12 -0.74 -6.72 -8.84
C LEU A 12 -1.77 -7.24 -9.86
N PRO A 13 -2.19 -8.51 -9.78
CA PRO A 13 -3.19 -9.10 -10.65
C PRO A 13 -4.55 -8.42 -10.48
N THR A 14 -5.04 -7.87 -11.58
CA THR A 14 -6.34 -7.21 -11.68
C THR A 14 -7.50 -8.09 -11.22
N HIS A 15 -7.47 -9.39 -11.57
CA HIS A 15 -8.54 -10.33 -11.21
C HIS A 15 -8.65 -10.57 -9.71
N ASP A 16 -7.51 -10.68 -9.01
CA ASP A 16 -7.51 -10.86 -7.56
C ASP A 16 -7.94 -9.54 -6.86
N ILE A 17 -7.56 -8.37 -7.38
CA ILE A 17 -8.05 -7.07 -6.88
C ILE A 17 -9.57 -6.98 -7.05
N GLN A 18 -10.08 -7.37 -8.21
CA GLN A 18 -11.51 -7.37 -8.50
C GLN A 18 -12.26 -8.28 -7.51
N ALA A 19 -11.78 -9.51 -7.29
CA ALA A 19 -12.42 -10.45 -6.38
C ALA A 19 -12.63 -9.88 -4.96
N VAL A 20 -11.74 -9.00 -4.48
CA VAL A 20 -11.85 -8.39 -3.14
C VAL A 20 -12.63 -7.07 -3.10
N VAL A 21 -13.13 -6.55 -4.23
CA VAL A 21 -13.92 -5.30 -4.25
C VAL A 21 -15.26 -5.41 -4.98
N ASP A 22 -15.49 -6.47 -5.74
CA ASP A 22 -16.71 -6.66 -6.55
C ASP A 22 -17.97 -6.82 -5.68
N GLY A 23 -17.83 -7.36 -4.47
CA GLY A 23 -18.93 -7.53 -3.51
C GLY A 23 -19.30 -6.27 -2.70
N GLY A 24 -18.66 -5.12 -2.99
CA GLY A 24 -18.92 -3.86 -2.29
C GLY A 24 -17.85 -3.47 -1.26
N CYS A 25 -18.26 -2.71 -0.25
CA CYS A 25 -17.33 -2.18 0.76
C CYS A 25 -17.16 -3.18 1.91
N PRO A 26 -15.93 -3.36 2.45
CA PRO A 26 -15.68 -4.30 3.54
C PRO A 26 -16.24 -3.82 4.90
N ASN A 27 -16.47 -2.51 5.05
CA ASN A 27 -17.08 -1.87 6.21
C ASN A 27 -17.52 -0.44 5.86
N LEU A 28 -18.10 0.27 6.83
CA LEU A 28 -18.60 1.63 6.70
C LEU A 28 -17.55 2.73 6.96
N LEU A 29 -16.30 2.37 7.28
CA LEU A 29 -15.28 3.37 7.58
C LEU A 29 -14.91 4.15 6.31
N ARG A 30 -14.98 5.48 6.38
CA ARG A 30 -14.76 6.41 5.26
C ARG A 30 -13.50 6.08 4.43
N LYS A 31 -12.38 5.74 5.09
CA LYS A 31 -11.14 5.38 4.39
C LYS A 31 -11.26 4.06 3.63
N ALA A 32 -11.90 3.04 4.20
CA ALA A 32 -12.12 1.75 3.56
C ALA A 32 -13.05 1.88 2.36
N VAL A 33 -14.18 2.58 2.55
CA VAL A 33 -15.16 2.87 1.49
C VAL A 33 -14.50 3.59 0.32
N ASN A 34 -13.72 4.65 0.60
CA ASN A 34 -13.01 5.38 -0.45
C ASN A 34 -11.96 4.52 -1.14
N SER A 35 -11.23 3.68 -0.40
CA SER A 35 -10.26 2.76 -0.98
C SER A 35 -10.94 1.74 -1.90
N ALA A 36 -12.06 1.14 -1.50
CA ALA A 36 -12.84 0.22 -2.34
C ALA A 36 -13.34 0.90 -3.61
N LYS A 37 -13.89 2.13 -3.49
CA LYS A 37 -14.34 2.94 -4.64
C LYS A 37 -13.19 3.27 -5.59
N ARG A 38 -12.01 3.64 -5.08
CA ARG A 38 -10.82 3.90 -5.91
C ARG A 38 -10.38 2.66 -6.68
N LEU A 39 -10.34 1.51 -6.01
CA LEU A 39 -9.97 0.25 -6.66
C LEU A 39 -10.97 -0.12 -7.74
N ARG A 40 -12.28 0.04 -7.49
CA ARG A 40 -13.33 -0.20 -8.51
C ARG A 40 -13.23 0.75 -9.69
N ALA A 41 -12.97 2.03 -9.45
CA ALA A 41 -12.71 2.99 -10.53
C ALA A 41 -11.47 2.61 -11.35
N HIS A 42 -10.39 2.13 -10.71
CA HIS A 42 -9.21 1.63 -11.40
C HIS A 42 -9.50 0.41 -12.28
N LEU A 43 -10.42 -0.45 -11.84
CA LEU A 43 -10.88 -1.64 -12.56
C LEU A 43 -12.00 -1.36 -13.57
N GLN A 44 -12.48 -0.11 -13.66
CA GLN A 44 -13.61 0.29 -14.51
C GLN A 44 -14.90 -0.46 -14.19
N LEU A 45 -15.12 -0.79 -12.91
CA LEU A 45 -16.37 -1.38 -12.44
C LEU A 45 -17.43 -0.30 -12.23
N ASP A 46 -18.68 -0.62 -12.57
CA ASP A 46 -19.79 0.30 -12.35
C ASP A 46 -20.07 0.42 -10.84
N GLU A 47 -19.94 1.65 -10.33
CA GLU A 47 -20.13 1.93 -8.92
C GLU A 47 -21.58 1.74 -8.49
N GLY A 48 -22.54 1.99 -9.39
CA GLY A 48 -23.97 1.83 -9.17
C GLY A 48 -24.35 0.37 -8.97
N ASP A 49 -23.87 -0.51 -9.84
CA ASP A 49 -24.11 -1.96 -9.77
C ASP A 49 -23.52 -2.54 -8.49
N VAL A 50 -22.24 -2.24 -8.21
CA VAL A 50 -21.57 -2.77 -7.01
C VAL A 50 -22.18 -2.19 -5.73
N CYS A 51 -22.50 -0.89 -5.68
CA CYS A 51 -23.21 -0.34 -4.52
C CYS A 51 -24.62 -0.93 -4.39
N GLY A 52 -25.31 -1.22 -5.49
CA GLY A 52 -26.63 -1.83 -5.51
C GLY A 52 -26.65 -3.21 -4.85
N ALA A 53 -25.63 -4.03 -5.12
CA ALA A 53 -25.44 -5.35 -4.51
C ALA A 53 -24.78 -5.32 -3.11
N CYS A 54 -24.23 -4.18 -2.68
CA CYS A 54 -23.50 -4.07 -1.41
C CYS A 54 -24.41 -4.21 -0.19
N ASN A 55 -24.10 -5.18 0.68
CA ASN A 55 -24.85 -5.44 1.93
C ASN A 55 -24.86 -4.27 2.91
N LEU A 56 -23.89 -3.36 2.83
CA LEU A 56 -23.77 -2.19 3.70
C LEU A 56 -24.39 -0.92 3.12
N ARG A 57 -24.97 -1.00 1.92
CA ARG A 57 -25.49 0.15 1.16
C ARG A 57 -26.44 1.03 1.97
N SER A 58 -27.41 0.42 2.66
CA SER A 58 -28.46 1.14 3.40
C SER A 58 -27.92 2.04 4.52
N SER A 59 -26.71 1.76 5.01
CA SER A 59 -26.06 2.50 6.09
C SER A 59 -24.82 3.28 5.63
N CYS A 60 -24.46 3.21 4.35
CA CYS A 60 -23.28 3.88 3.82
C CYS A 60 -23.60 5.34 3.44
N ASP A 61 -22.98 6.29 4.13
CA ASP A 61 -23.04 7.73 3.83
C ASP A 61 -22.52 8.09 2.42
N ARG A 62 -21.83 7.16 1.75
CA ARG A 62 -21.30 7.29 0.39
C ARG A 62 -21.88 6.27 -0.59
N ALA A 63 -23.03 5.66 -0.29
CA ALA A 63 -23.72 4.81 -1.25
C ALA A 63 -23.91 5.55 -2.59
N TYR A 64 -23.64 4.90 -3.72
CA TYR A 64 -23.75 5.46 -5.08
C TYR A 64 -22.89 6.69 -5.39
N VAL A 65 -22.08 7.18 -4.45
CA VAL A 65 -21.15 8.28 -4.72
C VAL A 65 -20.03 7.80 -5.64
N ILE A 66 -20.01 8.36 -6.85
CA ILE A 66 -18.94 8.17 -7.84
C ILE A 66 -17.79 9.12 -7.49
N LEU A 67 -16.56 8.62 -7.49
CA LEU A 67 -15.36 9.43 -7.25
C LEU A 67 -15.02 10.25 -8.51
N LYS A 68 -14.53 11.48 -8.30
CA LYS A 68 -14.01 12.32 -9.39
C LYS A 68 -12.66 11.78 -9.88
N ASP A 69 -12.29 12.02 -11.13
CA ASP A 69 -11.09 11.46 -11.77
C ASP A 69 -9.77 11.65 -10.98
N PHE A 70 -9.57 12.78 -10.31
CA PHE A 70 -8.36 12.98 -9.50
C PHE A 70 -8.36 12.12 -8.22
N GLU A 71 -9.53 11.70 -7.75
CA GLU A 71 -9.69 10.82 -6.60
C GLU A 71 -9.58 9.34 -6.98
N THR A 72 -9.57 8.96 -8.27
CA THR A 72 -9.58 7.56 -8.72
C THR A 72 -8.19 6.91 -8.80
N ASP A 73 -7.10 7.63 -8.49
CA ASP A 73 -5.75 7.06 -8.47
C ASP A 73 -5.64 6.02 -7.33
N ALA A 74 -5.88 4.76 -7.68
CA ALA A 74 -5.71 3.63 -6.79
C ALA A 74 -4.24 3.44 -6.43
N ARG A 75 -3.98 3.24 -5.15
CA ARG A 75 -2.62 3.11 -4.59
C ARG A 75 -2.49 1.81 -3.81
N THR A 76 -1.24 1.41 -3.55
CA THR A 76 -0.93 0.27 -2.68
C THR A 76 -1.63 0.36 -1.32
N ILE A 77 -1.75 1.56 -0.76
CA ILE A 77 -2.45 1.77 0.51
C ILE A 77 -3.94 1.45 0.45
N ASP A 78 -4.57 1.53 -0.74
CA ASP A 78 -5.97 1.19 -0.91
C ASP A 78 -6.17 -0.32 -0.82
N ILE A 79 -5.38 -1.09 -1.57
CA ILE A 79 -5.49 -2.56 -1.54
C ILE A 79 -5.07 -3.13 -0.18
N VAL A 80 -3.99 -2.62 0.44
CA VAL A 80 -3.56 -3.04 1.78
C VAL A 80 -4.66 -2.81 2.82
N ARG A 81 -5.38 -1.68 2.74
CA ARG A 81 -6.53 -1.43 3.64
C ARG A 81 -7.64 -2.46 3.45
N ILE A 82 -8.00 -2.77 2.20
CA ILE A 82 -9.03 -3.77 1.92
C ILE A 82 -8.62 -5.14 2.47
N LEU A 83 -7.39 -5.57 2.19
CA LEU A 83 -6.86 -6.84 2.66
C LEU A 83 -6.83 -6.94 4.19
N LEU A 84 -6.45 -5.87 4.88
CA LEU A 84 -6.46 -5.84 6.36
C LEU A 84 -7.86 -6.05 6.92
N PHE A 85 -8.89 -5.44 6.32
CA PHE A 85 -10.26 -5.65 6.80
C PHE A 85 -10.79 -7.05 6.53
N TYR A 86 -10.40 -7.69 5.42
CA TYR A 86 -10.70 -9.11 5.22
C TYR A 86 -9.99 -10.01 6.22
N ALA A 87 -8.75 -9.70 6.60
CA ALA A 87 -8.02 -10.47 7.61
C ALA A 87 -8.62 -10.33 9.03
N LEU A 88 -9.27 -9.20 9.31
CA LEU A 88 -9.93 -8.91 10.59
C LEU A 88 -11.41 -9.33 10.64
N ASP A 89 -11.95 -9.85 9.53
CA ASP A 89 -13.34 -10.29 9.48
C ASP A 89 -13.54 -11.47 10.47
N PRO A 90 -14.46 -11.35 11.45
CA PRO A 90 -14.74 -12.41 12.41
C PRO A 90 -15.10 -13.74 11.76
N LEU A 91 -15.69 -13.71 10.56
CA LEU A 91 -16.00 -14.92 9.81
C LEU A 91 -14.73 -15.62 9.33
N VAL A 92 -13.59 -14.92 9.12
CA VAL A 92 -12.32 -15.54 8.70
C VAL A 92 -11.70 -16.23 9.90
N LEU A 93 -11.89 -15.63 11.07
CA LEU A 93 -11.37 -16.11 12.35
C LEU A 93 -12.23 -17.24 12.94
N SER A 94 -13.52 -17.31 12.59
CA SER A 94 -14.39 -18.40 13.00
C SER A 94 -14.28 -19.59 12.05
N SER A 95 -14.11 -20.79 12.61
CA SER A 95 -14.07 -22.05 11.85
C SER A 95 -15.47 -22.55 11.44
N GLY A 96 -16.41 -21.63 11.21
CA GLY A 96 -17.78 -21.94 10.80
C GLY A 96 -17.93 -22.09 9.28
N ASP A 97 -19.13 -22.46 8.83
CA ASP A 97 -19.44 -22.56 7.40
C ASP A 97 -19.31 -21.20 6.72
N LYS A 98 -18.54 -21.18 5.63
CA LYS A 98 -18.27 -19.96 4.85
C LYS A 98 -19.40 -19.73 3.85
N PRO A 99 -19.92 -18.49 3.70
CA PRO A 99 -20.88 -18.19 2.66
C PRO A 99 -20.29 -18.44 1.25
N PRO A 100 -21.13 -18.74 0.26
CA PRO A 100 -20.70 -19.02 -1.10
C PRO A 100 -19.91 -17.83 -1.69
N GLY A 101 -18.86 -18.14 -2.46
CA GLY A 101 -17.97 -17.14 -3.07
C GLY A 101 -16.85 -16.62 -2.15
N ARG A 102 -16.93 -16.87 -0.84
CA ARG A 102 -15.93 -16.40 0.12
C ARG A 102 -14.55 -17.01 -0.06
N GLU A 103 -14.48 -18.27 -0.47
CA GLU A 103 -13.21 -18.95 -0.75
C GLU A 103 -12.40 -18.25 -1.85
N VAL A 104 -13.09 -17.74 -2.88
CA VAL A 104 -12.46 -16.97 -3.97
C VAL A 104 -11.90 -15.66 -3.43
N ILE A 105 -12.65 -14.96 -2.58
CA ILE A 105 -12.20 -13.71 -1.95
C ILE A 105 -10.97 -13.97 -1.08
N GLU A 106 -11.02 -14.98 -0.21
CA GLU A 106 -9.91 -15.29 0.69
C GLU A 106 -8.65 -15.76 -0.05
N SER A 107 -8.80 -16.60 -1.07
CA SER A 107 -7.67 -17.06 -1.89
C SER A 107 -7.03 -15.90 -2.67
N SER A 108 -7.85 -15.00 -3.23
CA SER A 108 -7.37 -13.78 -3.89
C SER A 108 -6.65 -12.85 -2.90
N ALA A 109 -7.20 -12.67 -1.69
CA ALA A 109 -6.58 -11.87 -0.65
C ALA A 109 -5.20 -12.43 -0.24
N ARG A 110 -5.08 -13.76 -0.09
CA ARG A 110 -3.80 -14.43 0.19
C ARG A 110 -2.77 -14.21 -0.92
N LYS A 111 -3.16 -14.38 -2.19
CA LYS A 111 -2.28 -14.14 -3.35
C LYS A 111 -1.79 -12.69 -3.41
N LEU A 112 -2.69 -11.73 -3.24
CA LEU A 112 -2.35 -10.31 -3.24
C LEU A 112 -1.37 -9.95 -2.13
N LEU A 113 -1.55 -10.49 -0.92
CA LEU A 113 -0.61 -10.29 0.18
C LEU A 113 0.77 -10.89 -0.15
N SER A 114 0.83 -12.10 -0.69
CA SER A 114 2.10 -12.72 -1.12
C SER A 114 2.83 -11.86 -2.15
N GLN A 115 2.14 -11.40 -3.19
CA GLN A 115 2.75 -10.55 -4.22
C GLN A 115 3.16 -9.18 -3.71
N LEU A 116 2.39 -8.59 -2.78
CA LEU A 116 2.80 -7.35 -2.12
C LEU A 116 4.12 -7.52 -1.37
N ILE A 117 4.33 -8.67 -0.71
CA ILE A 117 5.57 -8.99 0.00
C ILE A 117 6.72 -9.16 -1.01
N GLU A 118 6.53 -9.97 -2.05
CA GLU A 118 7.54 -10.18 -3.12
C GLU A 118 7.96 -8.86 -3.78
N LEU A 119 6.99 -8.01 -4.11
CA LEU A 119 7.25 -6.69 -4.69
C LEU A 119 7.91 -5.74 -3.69
N SER A 120 7.71 -5.93 -2.37
CA SER A 120 8.35 -5.12 -1.34
C SER A 120 9.84 -5.45 -1.20
N GLU A 121 10.21 -6.72 -1.34
CA GLU A 121 11.57 -7.25 -1.21
C GLU A 121 12.43 -7.01 -2.47
N SER A 122 11.80 -6.83 -3.64
CA SER A 122 12.51 -6.48 -4.87
C SER A 122 13.28 -5.16 -4.70
N PRO A 123 14.60 -5.14 -4.93
CA PRO A 123 15.39 -3.92 -4.93
C PRO A 123 14.80 -2.90 -5.91
N ALA A 124 14.74 -1.63 -5.50
CA ALA A 124 14.46 -0.58 -6.46
C ALA A 124 15.55 -0.63 -7.55
N PRO A 125 15.20 -0.55 -8.84
CA PRO A 125 16.21 -0.51 -9.89
C PRO A 125 17.16 0.64 -9.59
N ALA A 126 18.46 0.34 -9.54
CA ALA A 126 19.48 1.34 -9.27
C ALA A 126 19.25 2.55 -10.20
N PRO A 127 19.32 3.80 -9.69
CA PRO A 127 19.24 4.96 -10.56
C PRO A 127 20.32 4.79 -11.62
N ALA A 128 19.93 4.84 -12.89
CA ALA A 128 20.85 4.69 -14.01
C ALA A 128 22.05 5.60 -13.75
N SER A 129 23.21 4.99 -13.49
CA SER A 129 24.46 5.71 -13.24
C SER A 129 24.67 6.67 -14.40
N ALA A 130 24.60 7.96 -14.12
CA ALA A 130 24.98 8.98 -15.08
C ALA A 130 26.45 8.70 -15.41
N ARG A 131 26.69 8.15 -16.60
CA ARG A 131 28.01 7.86 -17.15
C ARG A 131 28.78 9.17 -17.19
N SER A 132 29.66 9.38 -16.21
CA SER A 132 30.59 10.50 -16.18
C SER A 132 31.54 10.38 -17.36
N LYS A 133 31.49 11.35 -18.27
CA LYS A 133 32.54 11.55 -19.28
C LYS A 133 33.82 12.01 -18.56
N PRO A 134 35.01 11.49 -18.92
CA PRO A 134 36.26 12.01 -18.40
C PRO A 134 36.63 13.27 -19.16
N THR A 135 36.86 14.37 -18.45
CA THR A 135 37.60 15.50 -18.99
C THR A 135 38.71 15.85 -18.00
N ALA A 136 39.93 15.81 -18.52
CA ALA A 136 41.18 16.02 -17.81
C ALA A 136 41.44 17.51 -17.54
N GLN A 137 42.09 17.76 -16.38
CA GLN A 137 43.05 18.84 -16.02
C GLN A 137 42.49 20.27 -15.79
N ASP A 138 42.95 21.07 -14.82
CA ASP A 138 43.98 20.94 -13.78
C ASP A 138 43.79 22.03 -12.70
N ALA A 139 44.48 21.83 -11.56
CA ALA A 139 45.02 22.83 -10.62
C ALA A 139 44.33 23.12 -9.27
N VAL A 140 44.93 22.48 -8.24
CA VAL A 140 45.47 23.05 -6.97
C VAL A 140 44.53 23.73 -5.96
N GLY A 141 44.50 23.14 -4.76
CA GLY A 141 44.13 23.81 -3.51
C GLY A 141 44.12 22.83 -2.33
N GLU A 142 45.12 22.95 -1.46
CA GLU A 142 45.44 22.12 -0.29
C GLU A 142 44.29 21.89 0.71
N GLY A 143 44.31 20.74 1.39
CA GLY A 143 43.51 20.49 2.60
C GLY A 143 43.64 19.04 3.08
N GLN A 144 44.26 18.85 4.23
CA GLN A 144 44.84 17.58 4.72
C GLN A 144 43.82 16.48 5.08
N SER A 145 44.27 15.25 4.81
CA SER A 145 43.86 13.95 5.35
C SER A 145 43.41 13.98 6.82
N LEU A 146 42.38 13.19 7.17
CA LEU A 146 42.49 12.25 8.30
C LEU A 146 41.44 11.13 8.18
N SER A 147 41.92 9.89 8.32
CA SER A 147 41.17 8.67 8.58
C SER A 147 40.48 8.72 9.96
N VAL A 148 39.71 7.66 10.28
CA VAL A 148 39.33 7.19 11.64
C VAL A 148 37.82 7.21 11.95
N THR A 149 37.22 6.04 11.69
CA THR A 149 36.43 5.21 12.64
C THR A 149 34.98 5.57 12.98
N THR A 150 34.10 4.73 12.46
CA THR A 150 32.64 4.59 12.64
C THR A 150 32.17 4.20 14.06
N ASN A 151 32.88 4.56 15.14
CA ASN A 151 32.57 4.05 16.49
C ASN A 151 32.42 5.10 17.61
N GLN A 152 31.93 6.32 17.34
CA GLN A 152 31.66 7.29 18.43
C GLN A 152 30.43 8.20 18.23
N LEU A 153 29.26 7.65 17.88
CA LEU A 153 28.01 8.41 18.04
C LEU A 153 26.90 7.61 18.73
N PHE A 154 27.26 6.93 19.82
CA PHE A 154 26.34 6.62 20.91
C PHE A 154 26.78 7.44 22.12
N LYS A 155 26.39 8.72 22.14
CA LYS A 155 26.43 9.50 23.38
C LYS A 155 25.12 10.27 23.52
N ASP A 156 24.34 9.75 24.46
CA ASP A 156 23.46 10.47 25.37
C ASP A 156 22.39 11.36 24.72
N ALA A 157 21.33 10.70 24.24
CA ALA A 157 20.03 11.35 24.08
C ALA A 157 19.45 11.66 25.47
N GLU A 158 19.51 12.92 25.86
CA GLU A 158 18.86 13.45 27.06
C GLU A 158 17.34 13.24 26.94
N MET A 159 16.79 12.32 27.74
CA MET A 159 15.36 11.99 27.74
C MET A 159 14.54 13.20 28.18
N LYS A 160 13.61 13.64 27.34
CA LYS A 160 12.67 14.71 27.70
C LYS A 160 11.54 14.16 28.56
N LYS A 161 11.03 14.99 29.47
CA LYS A 161 9.93 14.66 30.40
C LYS A 161 8.70 14.22 29.60
N GLY A 162 8.45 12.91 29.53
CA GLY A 162 7.33 12.32 28.79
C GLY A 162 7.59 10.93 28.22
N ASP A 163 8.85 10.47 28.15
CA ASP A 163 9.15 9.12 27.67
C ASP A 163 8.73 8.07 28.71
N TRP A 164 7.82 7.18 28.31
CA TRP A 164 7.25 6.14 29.17
C TRP A 164 8.22 4.96 29.32
N MET A 165 8.61 4.64 30.55
CA MET A 165 9.46 3.47 30.85
C MET A 165 8.57 2.27 31.19
N CYS A 166 8.68 1.19 30.40
CA CYS A 166 8.01 -0.08 30.73
C CYS A 166 8.73 -0.79 31.90
N PRO A 167 8.02 -1.18 32.97
CA PRO A 167 8.60 -2.02 34.01
C PRO A 167 8.85 -3.46 33.51
N LYS A 168 9.84 -4.13 34.13
CA LYS A 168 10.19 -5.54 33.89
C LYS A 168 9.21 -6.49 34.57
#